data_AF-A0A958MLA3-F1
#
_entry.id   AF-A0A958MLA3-F1
#
_cell.length_a   1.000
_cell.length_b   1.000
_cell.length_c   1.000
_cell.angle_alpha   90.00
_cell.angle_beta   90.00
_cell.angle_gamma   90.00
#
_symmetry.space_group_name_H-M   'P 1'
#
loop_
_entity.id
_entity.type
_entity.pdbx_description
1 polymer ?
#
loop_
_entity_poly.entity_id
_entity_poly.type
_entity_poly.pdbx_seq_one_letter_code
_entity_poly.pdbx_strand_id
1 'polypeptide(L)'
;AILPSGKKAAGLTFYYITKTLIEDDGNVKEFVIEQLKKDTFKIIYSSDKELSQEKKSSIKKEMERYLESGITIVFKRETNLKRSKSGKLRQFTSHVKQDS
;
A
#
# COMPACT_ATOMS: atom_id res chain seq x y z
N ALA A 1 8.91 3.36 4.91
CA ALA A 1 8.02 3.15 6.06
C ALA A 1 8.87 2.89 7.31
N ILE A 2 8.39 3.31 8.48
CA ILE A 2 8.98 2.99 9.79
C ILE A 2 8.06 1.99 10.47
N LEU A 3 8.56 0.79 10.77
CA LEU A 3 7.75 -0.30 11.28
C LEU A 3 7.69 -0.31 12.81
N PRO A 4 6.76 -1.05 13.43
CA PRO A 4 6.66 -1.22 14.89
C PRO A 4 7.97 -1.65 15.53
N SER A 5 8.75 -2.51 14.84
CA SER A 5 10.09 -2.91 15.26
C SER A 5 11.15 -1.79 15.23
N GLY A 6 10.81 -0.59 14.77
CA GLY A 6 11.74 0.53 14.55
C GLY A 6 12.54 0.41 13.24
N LYS A 7 12.45 -0.73 12.54
CA LYS A 7 13.11 -0.94 11.25
C LYS A 7 12.50 -0.09 10.16
N LYS A 8 13.32 0.26 9.17
CA LYS A 8 12.85 0.86 7.92
C LYS A 8 12.58 -0.26 6.91
N ALA A 9 11.49 -0.13 6.15
CA ALA A 9 11.21 -1.03 5.04
C ALA A 9 12.38 -1.02 4.03
N ALA A 10 12.72 -2.18 3.49
CA ALA A 10 13.80 -2.31 2.51
C ALA A 10 13.44 -1.59 1.20
N GLY A 11 14.46 -1.17 0.43
CA GLY A 11 14.28 -0.32 -0.75
C GLY A 11 13.32 -0.88 -1.81
N LEU A 12 13.33 -2.20 -2.01
CA LEU A 12 12.47 -2.89 -3.00
C LEU A 12 11.15 -3.42 -2.42
N THR A 13 10.88 -3.24 -1.13
CA THR A 13 9.67 -3.77 -0.48
C THR A 13 8.41 -3.35 -1.23
N PHE A 14 8.27 -2.04 -1.52
CA PHE A 14 7.08 -1.55 -2.21
C PHE A 14 6.99 -2.04 -3.64
N TYR A 15 8.11 -2.16 -4.37
CA TYR A 15 8.10 -2.71 -5.73
C TYR A 15 7.41 -4.08 -5.80
N TYR A 16 7.75 -5.01 -4.91
CA TYR A 16 7.12 -6.33 -4.89
C TYR A 16 5.64 -6.28 -4.50
N ILE A 17 5.29 -5.48 -3.49
CA ILE A 17 3.89 -5.27 -3.09
C ILE A 17 3.07 -4.70 -4.25
N THR A 18 3.62 -3.73 -4.99
CA THR A 18 2.93 -3.10 -6.13
C THR A 18 2.70 -4.08 -7.29
N LYS A 19 3.62 -5.02 -7.50
CA LYS A 19 3.48 -6.07 -8.51
C LYS A 19 2.25 -6.94 -8.22
N THR A 20 2.11 -7.41 -6.98
CA THR A 20 0.95 -8.21 -6.55
C THR A 20 -0.38 -7.46 -6.70
N LEU A 21 -0.38 -6.15 -6.44
CA LEU A 21 -1.57 -5.28 -6.58
C LEU A 21 -2.03 -5.15 -8.03
N ILE A 22 -1.11 -4.97 -8.99
CA ILE A 22 -1.43 -4.78 -10.41
C ILE A 22 -1.75 -6.12 -11.12
N GLU A 23 -1.20 -7.24 -10.66
CA GLU A 23 -1.49 -8.59 -11.19
C GLU A 23 -2.92 -9.09 -10.83
N ASP A 24 -3.89 -8.20 -10.61
CA ASP A 24 -5.31 -8.52 -10.40
C ASP A 24 -6.07 -8.64 -11.73
N ASP A 25 -5.51 -9.35 -12.71
CA ASP A 25 -6.06 -9.47 -14.07
C ASP A 25 -6.39 -8.12 -14.75
N GLY A 26 -5.68 -7.06 -14.37
CA GLY A 26 -5.90 -5.70 -14.88
C GLY A 26 -7.07 -4.94 -14.24
N ASN A 27 -7.73 -5.49 -13.21
CA ASN A 27 -8.82 -4.81 -12.52
C ASN A 27 -8.35 -3.54 -11.79
N VAL A 28 -7.20 -3.60 -11.11
CA VAL A 28 -6.59 -2.43 -10.46
C VAL A 28 -5.85 -1.60 -11.50
N LYS A 29 -6.29 -0.35 -11.69
CA LYS A 29 -5.72 0.59 -12.65
C LYS A 29 -4.60 1.41 -12.04
N GLU A 30 -4.85 1.96 -10.85
CA GLU A 30 -3.89 2.75 -10.10
C GLU A 30 -4.02 2.46 -8.60
N PHE A 31 -2.96 2.74 -7.85
CA PHE A 31 -3.00 2.63 -6.39
C PHE A 31 -2.02 3.61 -5.71
N VAL A 32 -2.26 3.81 -4.41
CA VAL A 32 -1.44 4.57 -3.49
C VAL A 32 -1.38 3.82 -2.16
N ILE A 33 -0.22 3.85 -1.51
CA ILE A 33 0.00 3.28 -0.18
C ILE A 33 0.34 4.41 0.79
N GLU A 34 -0.47 4.57 1.82
CA GLU A 34 -0.27 5.53 2.90
C GLU A 34 0.04 4.78 4.20
N GLN A 35 1.19 5.06 4.81
CA GLN A 35 1.46 4.60 6.16
C GLN A 35 0.84 5.59 7.16
N LEU A 36 -0.23 5.16 7.85
CA LEU A 36 -0.97 5.99 8.81
C LEU A 36 -0.37 5.91 10.22
N LYS A 37 0.05 4.71 10.62
CA LYS A 37 0.76 4.42 11.88
C LYS A 37 1.91 3.48 11.57
N LYS A 38 2.78 3.20 12.55
CA LYS A 38 3.89 2.26 12.38
C LYS A 38 3.37 0.92 11.81
N ASP A 39 2.33 0.36 12.42
CA ASP A 39 1.68 -0.91 12.06
C ASP A 39 0.57 -0.80 11.00
N THR A 40 0.11 0.40 10.66
CA THR A 40 -1.14 0.58 9.90
C THR A 40 -0.87 1.21 8.53
N PHE A 41 -1.22 0.46 7.49
CA PHE A 41 -1.12 0.88 6.10
C PHE A 41 -2.51 0.99 5.47
N LYS A 42 -2.69 1.97 4.60
CA LYS A 42 -3.89 2.17 3.83
C LYS A 42 -3.56 2.07 2.35
N ILE A 43 -4.24 1.17 1.66
CA ILE A 43 -4.14 0.99 0.22
C ILE A 43 -5.36 1.66 -0.40
N ILE A 44 -5.12 2.75 -1.12
CA ILE A 44 -6.13 3.44 -1.91
C ILE A 44 -5.96 2.98 -3.34
N TYR A 45 -7.01 2.52 -3.99
CA TYR A 45 -6.91 1.98 -5.35
C TYR A 45 -8.08 2.43 -6.22
N SER A 46 -7.81 2.60 -7.51
CA SER A 46 -8.83 2.73 -8.54
C SER A 46 -8.95 1.42 -9.31
N SER A 47 -10.19 1.01 -9.53
CA SER A 47 -10.49 -0.26 -10.21
C SER A 47 -11.90 -0.24 -10.77
N ASP A 48 -12.15 -1.13 -11.73
CA ASP A 48 -13.48 -1.31 -12.30
C ASP A 48 -14.41 -2.10 -11.37
N LYS A 49 -13.85 -3.06 -10.63
CA LYS A 49 -14.57 -3.88 -9.65
C LYS A 49 -13.89 -3.79 -8.29
N GLU A 50 -14.66 -4.00 -7.22
CA GLU A 50 -14.06 -4.09 -5.89
C GLU A 50 -13.11 -5.30 -5.81
N LEU A 51 -12.01 -5.15 -5.08
CA LEU A 51 -11.11 -6.26 -4.80
C LEU A 51 -11.83 -7.37 -4.03
N SER A 52 -11.67 -8.60 -4.48
CA SER A 52 -12.16 -9.78 -3.77
C SER A 52 -11.46 -9.93 -2.42
N GLN A 53 -12.09 -10.68 -1.51
CA GLN A 53 -11.50 -10.96 -0.19
C GLN A 53 -10.21 -11.79 -0.32
N GLU A 54 -10.16 -12.71 -1.27
CA GLU A 54 -8.98 -13.52 -1.59
C GLU A 54 -7.80 -12.63 -2.02
N LYS A 55 -8.07 -11.63 -2.87
CA LYS A 55 -7.04 -10.68 -3.30
C LYS A 55 -6.58 -9.78 -2.15
N LYS A 56 -7.51 -9.24 -1.36
CA LYS A 56 -7.19 -8.46 -0.14
C LYS A 56 -6.32 -9.27 0.83
N SER A 57 -6.63 -10.55 1.01
CA SER A 57 -5.84 -11.48 1.84
C SER A 57 -4.44 -11.73 1.26
N SER A 58 -4.34 -11.91 -0.06
CA SER A 58 -3.06 -12.12 -0.74
C SER A 58 -2.14 -10.91 -0.64
N ILE A 59 -2.70 -9.70 -0.84
CA ILE A 59 -1.99 -8.44 -0.63
C ILE A 59 -1.53 -8.31 0.82
N LYS A 60 -2.38 -8.67 1.78
CA LYS A 60 -1.99 -8.65 3.20
C LYS A 60 -0.81 -9.56 3.49
N LYS A 61 -0.81 -10.77 2.95
CA LYS A 61 0.28 -11.73 3.12
C LYS A 61 1.61 -11.22 2.56
N GLU A 62 1.61 -10.63 1.36
CA GLU A 62 2.85 -10.08 0.78
C GLU A 62 3.32 -8.82 1.53
N MET A 63 2.39 -7.98 1.98
CA MET A 63 2.70 -6.84 2.84
C MET A 63 3.37 -7.30 4.14
N GLU A 64 2.84 -8.32 4.83
CA GLU A 64 3.45 -8.89 6.04
C GLU A 64 4.82 -9.51 5.76
N ARG A 65 4.95 -10.20 4.62
CA ARG A 65 6.20 -10.83 4.19
C ARG A 65 7.33 -9.82 3.97
N TYR A 66 7.04 -8.69 3.33
CA TYR A 66 8.06 -7.71 2.94
C TYR A 66 8.23 -6.55 3.93
N LEU A 67 7.28 -6.33 4.83
CA LEU A 67 7.36 -5.33 5.89
C LEU A 67 7.65 -6.01 7.22
N GLU A 68 6.61 -6.49 7.91
CA GLU A 68 6.66 -7.35 9.09
C GLU A 68 5.28 -7.91 9.41
N SER A 69 5.22 -8.95 10.23
CA SER A 69 3.96 -9.52 10.71
C SER A 69 3.21 -8.58 11.67
N GLY A 70 1.89 -8.76 11.77
CA GLY A 70 1.08 -8.00 12.72
C GLY A 70 0.68 -6.61 12.24
N ILE A 71 0.92 -6.27 10.97
CA ILE A 71 0.47 -5.02 10.38
C ILE A 71 -1.02 -5.07 10.02
N THR A 72 -1.67 -3.92 10.14
CA THR A 72 -3.05 -3.68 9.76
C THR A 72 -3.13 -3.03 8.38
N ILE A 73 -4.03 -3.52 7.53
CA ILE A 73 -4.24 -2.98 6.18
C ILE A 73 -5.68 -2.55 6.01
N VAL A 74 -5.86 -1.28 5.62
CA VAL A 74 -7.15 -0.70 5.26
C VAL A 74 -7.22 -0.54 3.75
N PHE A 75 -8.25 -1.08 3.12
CA PHE A 75 -8.49 -0.93 1.69
C PHE A 75 -9.53 0.15 1.44
N LYS A 76 -9.25 1.08 0.51
CA LYS A 76 -10.21 2.09 0.07
C LYS A 76 -10.24 2.16 -1.46
N ARG A 77 -11.40 1.89 -2.05
CA ARG A 77 -11.62 2.11 -3.49
C ARG A 77 -11.99 3.57 -3.74
N GLU A 78 -11.37 4.20 -4.72
CA GLU A 78 -11.72 5.53 -5.21
C GLU A 78 -11.82 5.50 -6.74
N THR A 79 -12.69 6.34 -7.31
CA THR A 79 -12.83 6.44 -8.77
C THR A 79 -11.62 7.08 -9.43
N ASN A 80 -11.01 8.07 -8.76
CA ASN A 80 -9.82 8.78 -9.23
C ASN A 80 -8.87 9.05 -8.06
N LEU A 81 -7.57 8.84 -8.28
CA LEU A 81 -6.55 9.08 -7.26
C LEU A 81 -6.01 10.51 -7.36
N LYS A 82 -5.77 11.13 -6.20
CA LYS A 82 -5.22 12.49 -6.13
C LYS A 82 -3.78 12.52 -6.62
N ARG A 83 -3.49 13.44 -7.54
CA ARG A 83 -2.16 13.67 -8.11
C ARG A 83 -1.49 14.88 -7.47
N SER A 84 -0.17 14.96 -7.59
CA SER A 84 0.56 16.18 -7.26
C SER A 84 0.20 17.32 -8.22
N LYS A 85 0.60 18.56 -7.88
CA LYS A 85 0.48 19.73 -8.79
C LYS A 85 1.15 19.51 -10.16
N SER A 86 2.14 18.61 -10.24
CA SER A 86 2.82 18.22 -11.48
C SER A 86 2.17 17.06 -12.22
N GLY A 87 0.99 16.58 -11.79
CA GLY A 87 0.27 15.46 -12.40
C GLY A 87 0.84 14.08 -12.06
N LYS A 88 1.96 14.00 -11.33
CA LYS A 88 2.57 12.73 -10.90
C LYS A 88 1.74 12.09 -9.78
N LEU A 89 1.53 10.79 -9.88
CA LEU A 89 0.94 9.99 -8.79
C LEU A 89 2.05 9.53 -7.85
N ARG A 90 2.00 9.97 -6.59
CA ARG A 90 2.97 9.56 -5.57
C ARG A 90 2.52 8.24 -4.96
N GLN A 91 3.13 7.12 -5.36
CA GLN A 91 2.68 5.79 -4.94
C GLN A 91 2.83 5.49 -3.44
N PHE A 92 3.77 6.12 -2.74
CA PHE A 92 3.95 5.92 -1.29
C PHE A 92 4.11 7.22 -0.52
N THR A 93 3.37 7.32 0.58
CA THR A 93 3.47 8.42 1.57
C THR A 93 3.50 7.84 2.98
N SER A 94 4.40 8.35 3.83
CA SER A 94 4.42 8.02 5.26
C SER A 94 3.97 9.24 6.06
N HIS A 95 2.99 9.05 6.94
CA HIS A 95 2.53 10.07 7.89
C HIS A 95 3.15 9.90 9.28
N VAL A 96 3.92 8.84 9.48
CA VAL A 96 4.68 8.58 10.71
C VAL A 96 5.95 9.42 10.70
N LYS A 97 6.17 10.19 11.76
CA LYS A 97 7.43 10.91 12.01
C LYS A 97 8.46 9.97 12.62
N GLN A 98 9.73 10.18 12.29
CA GLN A 98 10.82 9.54 13.02
C GLN A 98 10.99 10.32 14.33
N ASP A 99 10.81 9.66 15.47
CA ASP A 99 11.19 10.24 16.76
C ASP A 99 12.69 10.58 16.65
N SER A 100 13.01 11.86 16.79
CA SER A 100 14.35 12.44 16.59
C SER A 100 15.18 12.33 17.86
#